data_AF-A0A2P2D571-F1
#
_entry.id   AF-A0A2P2D571-F1
#
_cell.length_a   1.000
_cell.length_b   1.000
_cell.length_c   1.000
_cell.angle_alpha   90.00
_cell.angle_beta   90.00
_cell.angle_gamma   90.00
#
_symmetry.space_group_name_H-M   'P 1'
#
loop_
_entity.id
_entity.type
_entity.pdbx_description
1 polymer ?
#
loop_
_entity_poly.entity_id
_entity_poly.type
_entity_poly.pdbx_seq_one_letter_code
_entity_poly.pdbx_strand_id
1 'polypeptide(L)'
;MIWFINLLPRIPGWEKRTALSQKLQELSLTKKLFLVYSIFALYFLFYHEAHLPLLWMVGLALIGYLVSGILFWGIVFAFRKLETKIVLPAIFAEVGIERPTIKLVPWVEVSFFSFSVLACVLTGFFENRSGILFFIVYVVGVLSARLIDNKTYYKIGLLGLAILAAGLVSFKSLQKAEIFVAYSMFKPDFEQKDLTRWNYNEENRTLHNEDLKLSILLPEEFYFHNPQNLNLEDKTGIGQIAGIISTSDSDPNRYPAVRIFFIPFRFDDESELLSQFKKFLDLQLQRGDIQELNELEREVFEDRYYGTFWTFYDVLRPRYAKTGMFFLAKHKQPYSLVFIIDESLIKGRRHEESVEKILTSVKIEE
;
A
#
# COMPACT_ATOMS: atom_id res chain seq x y z
N MET A 1 -48.10 -29.46 0.88
CA MET A 1 -47.02 -28.89 1.73
C MET A 1 -46.31 -29.94 2.59
N ILE A 2 -47.04 -30.83 3.28
CA ILE A 2 -46.47 -31.88 4.16
C ILE A 2 -45.66 -32.95 3.38
N TRP A 3 -46.03 -33.24 2.13
CA TRP A 3 -45.32 -34.25 1.31
C TRP A 3 -43.88 -33.83 0.95
N PHE A 4 -43.65 -32.52 0.75
CA PHE A 4 -42.32 -31.97 0.45
C PHE A 4 -41.37 -32.09 1.66
N ILE A 5 -41.90 -31.92 2.88
CA ILE A 5 -41.13 -32.02 4.14
C ILE A 5 -40.63 -33.45 4.38
N ASN A 6 -41.42 -34.46 4.00
CA ASN A 6 -41.06 -35.88 4.13
C ASN A 6 -40.09 -36.39 3.04
N LEU A 7 -39.85 -35.60 1.99
CA LEU A 7 -38.87 -35.89 0.94
C LEU A 7 -37.47 -35.36 1.27
N LEU A 8 -37.38 -34.35 2.14
CA LEU A 8 -36.11 -33.74 2.53
C LEU A 8 -35.12 -34.72 3.19
N PRO A 9 -35.51 -35.64 4.10
CA PRO A 9 -34.61 -36.63 4.71
C PRO A 9 -34.03 -37.64 3.72
N ARG A 10 -34.61 -37.78 2.53
CA ARG A 10 -34.15 -38.71 1.49
C ARG A 10 -33.05 -38.11 0.60
N ILE A 11 -32.72 -36.83 0.78
CA ILE A 11 -31.62 -36.19 0.06
C ILE A 11 -30.30 -36.65 0.70
N PRO A 12 -29.36 -37.25 -0.07
CA PRO A 12 -28.06 -37.66 0.45
C PRO A 12 -27.35 -36.46 1.10
N GLY A 13 -27.02 -36.56 2.39
CA GLY A 13 -26.39 -35.48 3.16
C GLY A 13 -27.36 -34.52 3.88
N TRP A 14 -28.67 -34.78 3.88
CA TRP A 14 -29.66 -34.00 4.63
C TRP A 14 -29.37 -33.96 6.13
N GLU A 15 -29.06 -35.12 6.73
CA GLU A 15 -28.69 -35.22 8.15
C GLU A 15 -27.42 -34.44 8.51
N LYS A 16 -26.44 -34.40 7.59
CA LYS A 16 -25.22 -33.58 7.78
C LYS A 16 -25.54 -32.09 7.69
N ARG A 17 -26.47 -31.68 6.82
CA ARG A 17 -26.93 -30.29 6.70
C ARG A 17 -27.77 -29.84 7.89
N THR A 18 -28.64 -30.70 8.43
CA THR A 18 -29.42 -30.39 9.64
C THR A 18 -28.54 -30.35 10.88
N ALA A 19 -27.58 -31.26 11.04
CA ALA A 19 -26.60 -31.23 12.12
C ALA A 19 -25.69 -30.00 12.06
N LEU A 20 -25.26 -29.57 10.86
CA LEU A 20 -24.52 -28.32 10.67
C LEU A 20 -25.38 -27.10 11.03
N SER A 21 -26.65 -27.09 10.61
CA SER A 21 -27.61 -26.02 10.92
C SER A 21 -27.86 -25.90 12.42
N GLN A 22 -28.01 -27.02 13.13
CA GLN A 22 -28.17 -27.05 14.59
C GLN A 22 -26.91 -26.51 15.28
N LYS A 23 -25.71 -26.99 14.88
CA LYS A 23 -24.44 -26.46 15.39
C LYS A 23 -24.28 -24.95 15.15
N LEU A 24 -24.70 -24.44 13.99
CA LEU A 24 -24.69 -23.01 13.69
C LEU A 24 -25.67 -22.23 14.56
N GLN A 25 -26.86 -22.79 14.85
CA GLN A 25 -27.85 -22.17 15.73
C GLN A 25 -27.36 -22.08 17.18
N GLU A 26 -26.60 -23.08 17.65
CA GLU A 26 -26.01 -23.13 19.00
C GLU A 26 -24.86 -22.11 19.22
N LEU A 27 -24.30 -21.54 18.16
CA LEU A 27 -23.25 -20.52 18.30
C LEU A 27 -23.79 -19.23 18.94
N SER A 28 -22.97 -18.61 19.79
CA SER A 28 -23.24 -17.26 20.30
C SER A 28 -23.28 -16.24 19.16
N LEU A 29 -24.03 -15.15 19.35
CA LEU A 29 -24.15 -14.08 18.35
C LEU A 29 -22.78 -13.57 17.87
N THR A 30 -21.82 -13.40 18.78
CA THR A 30 -20.45 -12.99 18.44
C THR A 30 -19.76 -13.99 17.50
N LYS A 31 -19.89 -15.29 17.75
CA LYS A 31 -19.30 -16.33 16.89
C LYS A 31 -19.99 -16.39 15.53
N LYS A 32 -21.30 -16.17 15.48
CA LYS A 32 -22.06 -16.05 14.22
C LYS A 32 -21.60 -14.83 13.40
N LEU A 33 -21.46 -13.67 14.04
CA LEU A 33 -20.94 -12.45 13.41
C LEU A 33 -19.51 -12.65 12.89
N PHE A 34 -18.64 -13.30 13.68
CA PHE A 34 -17.29 -13.63 13.22
C PHE A 34 -17.31 -14.56 12.01
N LEU A 35 -18.17 -15.59 11.99
CA LEU A 35 -18.25 -16.51 10.86
C LEU A 35 -18.72 -15.81 9.58
N VAL A 36 -19.72 -14.93 9.67
CA VAL A 36 -20.17 -14.09 8.54
C VAL A 36 -19.02 -13.19 8.07
N TYR A 37 -18.37 -12.51 9.02
CA TYR A 37 -17.19 -11.69 8.75
C TYR A 37 -16.09 -12.47 8.02
N SER A 38 -15.77 -13.69 8.48
CA SER A 38 -14.74 -14.54 7.87
C SER A 38 -15.04 -14.91 6.42
N ILE A 39 -16.31 -15.21 6.11
CA ILE A 39 -16.72 -15.53 4.73
C ILE A 39 -16.47 -14.33 3.82
N PHE A 40 -16.92 -13.14 4.23
CA PHE A 40 -16.73 -11.91 3.45
C PHE A 40 -15.26 -11.51 3.37
N ALA A 41 -14.53 -11.56 4.48
CA ALA A 41 -13.13 -11.18 4.54
C ALA A 41 -12.26 -12.07 3.65
N LEU A 42 -12.42 -13.39 3.71
CA LEU A 42 -11.67 -14.30 2.85
C LEU A 42 -12.02 -14.09 1.38
N TYR A 43 -13.32 -14.01 1.04
CA TYR A 43 -13.72 -13.77 -0.35
C TYR A 43 -13.13 -12.47 -0.90
N PHE A 44 -13.23 -11.38 -0.13
CA PHE A 44 -12.69 -10.08 -0.51
C PHE A 44 -11.16 -10.10 -0.65
N LEU A 45 -10.45 -10.70 0.31
CA LEU A 45 -8.99 -10.78 0.28
C LEU A 45 -8.50 -11.61 -0.91
N PHE A 46 -9.10 -12.76 -1.18
CA PHE A 46 -8.74 -13.56 -2.35
C PHE A 46 -9.04 -12.83 -3.67
N TYR A 47 -10.15 -12.09 -3.74
CA TYR A 47 -10.48 -11.31 -4.92
C TYR A 47 -9.51 -10.15 -5.13
N HIS A 48 -9.16 -9.44 -4.05
CA HIS A 48 -8.22 -8.31 -4.09
C HIS A 48 -6.82 -8.74 -4.53
N GLU A 49 -6.34 -9.86 -3.97
CA GLU A 49 -5.01 -10.42 -4.22
C GLU A 49 -4.93 -11.30 -5.48
N ALA A 50 -6.03 -11.41 -6.23
CA ALA A 50 -6.12 -12.30 -7.41
C ALA A 50 -5.15 -11.95 -8.53
N HIS A 51 -4.56 -10.76 -8.48
CA HIS A 51 -3.55 -10.29 -9.42
C HIS A 51 -2.14 -10.88 -9.16
N LEU A 52 -1.92 -11.51 -8.01
CA LEU A 52 -0.63 -12.11 -7.63
C LEU A 52 -0.59 -13.63 -7.92
N PRO A 53 0.62 -14.22 -8.03
CA PRO A 53 0.76 -15.67 -8.11
C PRO A 53 0.13 -16.40 -6.91
N LEU A 54 -0.40 -17.60 -7.14
CA LEU A 54 -1.23 -18.36 -6.19
C LEU A 54 -0.65 -18.43 -4.77
N LEU A 55 0.65 -18.72 -4.64
CA LEU A 55 1.30 -18.82 -3.32
C LEU A 55 1.27 -17.51 -2.54
N TRP A 56 1.52 -16.39 -3.23
CA TRP A 56 1.49 -15.05 -2.63
C TRP A 56 0.06 -14.61 -2.33
N MET A 57 -0.87 -14.84 -3.25
CA MET A 57 -2.30 -14.57 -3.02
C MET A 57 -2.81 -15.29 -1.77
N VAL A 58 -2.53 -16.60 -1.64
CA VAL A 58 -2.95 -17.37 -0.46
C VAL A 58 -2.23 -16.89 0.80
N GLY A 59 -0.92 -16.62 0.73
CA GLY A 59 -0.14 -16.14 1.86
C GLY A 59 -0.65 -14.80 2.40
N LEU A 60 -0.81 -13.81 1.53
CA LEU A 60 -1.30 -12.47 1.88
C LEU A 60 -2.74 -12.51 2.39
N ALA A 61 -3.63 -13.24 1.72
CA ALA A 61 -5.01 -13.39 2.19
C ALA A 61 -5.08 -14.03 3.58
N LEU A 62 -4.23 -15.01 3.89
CA LEU A 62 -4.18 -15.62 5.23
C LEU A 62 -3.62 -14.67 6.29
N ILE A 63 -2.56 -13.91 5.97
CA ILE A 63 -1.98 -12.91 6.88
C ILE A 63 -3.00 -11.80 7.16
N GLY A 64 -3.61 -11.25 6.12
CA GLY A 64 -4.66 -10.22 6.24
C GLY A 64 -5.86 -10.73 7.05
N TYR A 65 -6.30 -11.96 6.79
CA TYR A 65 -7.36 -12.59 7.56
C TYR A 65 -6.98 -12.77 9.05
N LEU A 66 -5.75 -13.18 9.34
CA LEU A 66 -5.26 -13.36 10.71
C LEU A 66 -5.22 -12.02 11.47
N VAL A 67 -4.63 -10.98 10.87
CA VAL A 67 -4.56 -9.63 11.47
C VAL A 67 -5.96 -9.09 11.74
N SER A 68 -6.83 -9.17 10.74
CA SER A 68 -8.19 -8.67 10.83
C SER A 68 -9.04 -9.44 11.85
N GLY A 69 -8.81 -10.76 11.98
CA GLY A 69 -9.39 -11.61 13.02
C GLY A 69 -8.92 -11.25 14.43
N ILE A 70 -7.62 -10.98 14.63
CA ILE A 70 -7.08 -10.50 15.91
C ILE A 70 -7.73 -9.17 16.30
N LEU A 71 -7.85 -8.23 15.35
CA LEU A 71 -8.49 -6.93 15.59
C LEU A 71 -9.98 -7.10 15.93
N PHE A 72 -10.71 -7.96 15.22
CA PHE A 72 -12.10 -8.28 15.53
C PHE A 72 -12.26 -8.77 16.97
N TRP A 73 -11.47 -9.77 17.38
CA TRP A 73 -11.55 -10.31 18.73
C TRP A 73 -11.06 -9.33 19.80
N GLY A 74 -10.09 -8.47 19.48
CA GLY A 74 -9.64 -7.37 20.33
C GLY A 74 -10.78 -6.37 20.59
N ILE A 75 -11.51 -5.96 19.55
CA ILE A 75 -12.69 -5.09 19.67
C ILE A 75 -13.76 -5.75 20.54
N VAL A 76 -14.09 -7.03 20.28
CA VAL A 76 -15.08 -7.78 21.06
C VAL A 76 -14.67 -7.87 22.54
N PHE A 77 -13.42 -8.18 22.82
CA PHE A 77 -12.90 -8.28 24.18
C PHE A 77 -13.00 -6.95 24.92
N ALA A 78 -12.54 -5.87 24.29
CA ALA A 78 -12.57 -4.53 24.85
C ALA A 78 -14.01 -4.09 25.12
N PHE A 79 -14.93 -4.31 24.17
CA PHE A 79 -16.33 -3.92 24.30
C PHE A 79 -17.05 -4.70 25.42
N ARG A 80 -16.70 -5.98 25.64
CA ARG A 80 -17.20 -6.77 26.78
C ARG A 80 -16.66 -6.30 28.12
N LYS A 81 -15.47 -5.70 28.16
CA LYS A 81 -14.83 -5.17 29.37
C LYS A 81 -15.13 -3.68 29.61
N LEU A 82 -15.77 -3.01 28.65
CA LEU A 82 -16.13 -1.60 28.73
C LEU A 82 -17.10 -1.31 29.88
N GLU A 83 -17.86 -2.31 30.31
CA GLU A 83 -18.85 -2.21 31.38
C GLU A 83 -18.45 -3.04 32.61
N THR A 84 -18.62 -2.45 33.79
CA THR A 84 -18.66 -3.19 35.05
C THR A 84 -20.06 -3.11 35.66
N LYS A 85 -20.54 -4.26 36.14
CA LYS A 85 -21.74 -4.31 36.97
C LYS A 85 -21.35 -3.86 38.37
N ILE A 86 -21.91 -2.75 38.83
CA ILE A 86 -21.79 -2.33 40.23
C ILE A 86 -22.85 -3.08 41.03
N VAL A 87 -22.41 -3.83 42.04
CA VAL A 87 -23.32 -4.38 43.06
C VAL A 87 -23.58 -3.26 44.06
N LEU A 88 -24.79 -2.69 44.07
CA LEU A 88 -25.13 -1.71 45.09
C LEU A 88 -25.30 -2.38 46.48
N PRO A 89 -24.92 -1.70 47.57
CA PRO A 89 -25.26 -2.12 48.94
C PRO A 89 -26.76 -2.38 49.08
N ALA A 90 -27.16 -3.35 49.90
CA ALA A 90 -28.56 -3.78 50.07
C ALA A 90 -29.51 -2.63 50.45
N ILE A 91 -29.00 -1.61 51.16
CA ILE A 91 -29.74 -0.42 51.60
C ILE A 91 -30.40 0.32 50.42
N PHE A 92 -29.78 0.35 49.24
CA PHE A 92 -30.35 1.03 48.07
C PHE A 92 -31.44 0.22 47.35
N ALA A 93 -31.55 -1.08 47.61
CA ALA A 93 -32.65 -1.91 47.09
C ALA A 93 -33.96 -1.71 47.86
N GLU A 94 -33.86 -1.35 49.16
CA GLU A 94 -35.02 -1.10 50.02
C GLU A 94 -35.72 0.25 49.72
N VAL A 95 -35.01 1.20 49.10
CA VAL A 95 -35.52 2.55 48.77
C VAL A 95 -36.14 2.63 47.35
N GLY A 96 -36.37 1.48 46.69
CA GLY A 96 -37.07 1.44 45.40
C GLY A 96 -36.30 2.02 44.21
N ILE A 97 -34.99 2.21 44.32
CA ILE A 97 -34.14 2.68 43.22
C ILE A 97 -33.83 1.48 42.30
N GLU A 98 -34.23 1.56 41.03
CA GLU A 98 -33.99 0.50 40.03
C GLU A 98 -32.50 0.11 39.92
N ARG A 99 -32.23 -1.21 39.90
CA ARG A 99 -30.93 -1.81 39.55
C ARG A 99 -31.00 -2.34 38.10
N PRO A 100 -29.96 -2.23 37.25
CA PRO A 100 -28.53 -2.06 37.55
C PRO A 100 -27.88 -0.82 36.90
N THR A 101 -27.11 -0.04 37.66
CA THR A 101 -26.27 1.02 37.09
C THR A 101 -25.03 0.43 36.43
N ILE A 102 -25.13 0.11 35.15
CA ILE A 102 -23.95 -0.21 34.32
C ILE A 102 -23.08 1.05 34.26
N LYS A 103 -21.86 0.96 34.77
CA LYS A 103 -20.87 2.05 34.71
C LYS A 103 -19.81 1.70 33.67
N LEU A 104 -19.47 2.69 32.85
CA LEU A 104 -18.35 2.60 31.94
C LEU A 104 -17.06 2.61 32.75
N VAL A 105 -16.10 1.78 32.34
CA VAL A 105 -14.81 1.64 33.01
C VAL A 105 -13.84 2.67 32.42
N PRO A 106 -13.44 3.73 33.15
CA PRO A 106 -12.71 4.86 32.55
C PRO A 106 -11.37 4.47 31.93
N TRP A 107 -10.63 3.53 32.55
CA TRP A 107 -9.34 3.09 32.02
C TRP A 107 -9.49 2.25 30.75
N VAL A 108 -10.62 1.55 30.56
CA VAL A 108 -10.93 0.82 29.31
C VAL A 108 -11.29 1.84 28.22
N GLU A 109 -12.11 2.84 28.54
CA GLU A 109 -12.46 3.94 27.63
C GLU A 109 -11.19 4.64 27.10
N VAL A 110 -10.32 5.08 28.02
CA VAL A 110 -9.07 5.78 27.67
C VAL A 110 -8.14 4.88 26.87
N SER A 111 -7.96 3.61 27.27
CA SER A 111 -7.12 2.67 26.52
C SER A 111 -7.61 2.48 25.09
N PHE A 112 -8.92 2.35 24.90
CA PHE A 112 -9.54 2.11 23.59
C PHE A 112 -9.43 3.34 22.68
N PHE A 113 -9.67 4.52 23.24
CA PHE A 113 -9.50 5.77 22.54
C PHE A 113 -8.04 5.99 22.13
N SER A 114 -7.10 5.85 23.06
CA SER A 114 -5.66 6.01 22.82
C SER A 114 -5.13 5.00 21.80
N PHE A 115 -5.56 3.74 21.86
CA PHE A 115 -5.19 2.73 20.86
C PHE A 115 -5.70 3.11 19.47
N SER A 116 -6.94 3.59 19.37
CA SER A 116 -7.52 3.99 18.08
C SER A 116 -6.83 5.22 17.50
N VAL A 117 -6.47 6.20 18.35
CA VAL A 117 -5.68 7.37 17.95
C VAL A 117 -4.30 6.94 17.46
N LEU A 118 -3.61 6.08 18.22
CA LEU A 118 -2.29 5.57 17.84
C LEU A 118 -2.35 4.82 16.50
N ALA A 119 -3.38 4.00 16.29
CA ALA A 119 -3.61 3.34 15.00
C ALA A 119 -3.81 4.34 13.84
N CYS A 120 -4.55 5.43 14.06
CA CYS A 120 -4.70 6.50 13.06
C CYS A 120 -3.35 7.21 12.77
N VAL A 121 -2.53 7.45 13.79
CA VAL A 121 -1.17 8.01 13.61
C VAL A 121 -0.29 7.06 12.79
N LEU A 122 -0.22 5.79 13.18
CA LEU A 122 0.65 4.79 12.51
C LEU A 122 0.25 4.50 11.06
N THR A 123 -1.00 4.75 10.70
CA THR A 123 -1.54 4.54 9.35
C THR A 123 -1.38 5.77 8.45
N GLY A 124 -0.85 6.88 8.98
CA GLY A 124 -0.70 8.13 8.23
C GLY A 124 -2.03 8.88 8.03
N PHE A 125 -3.10 8.51 8.75
CA PHE A 125 -4.43 9.09 8.58
C PHE A 125 -4.45 10.62 8.77
N PHE A 126 -3.58 11.13 9.65
CA PHE A 126 -3.45 12.56 9.96
C PHE A 126 -2.55 13.33 8.99
N GLU A 127 -1.88 12.67 8.05
CA GLU A 127 -1.14 13.37 6.98
C GLU A 127 -2.11 14.12 6.05
N ASN A 128 -3.35 13.62 5.92
CA ASN A 128 -4.40 14.29 5.19
C ASN A 128 -5.14 15.31 6.06
N ARG A 129 -5.19 16.57 5.60
CA ARG A 129 -5.92 17.67 6.29
C ARG A 129 -7.39 17.35 6.50
N SER A 130 -8.03 16.63 5.56
CA SER A 130 -9.43 16.22 5.72
C SER A 130 -9.61 15.14 6.79
N GLY A 131 -8.61 14.27 6.96
CA GLY A 131 -8.57 13.25 8.02
C GLY A 131 -8.53 13.89 9.40
N ILE A 132 -7.69 14.92 9.59
CA ILE A 132 -7.63 15.71 10.83
C ILE A 132 -9.00 16.32 11.15
N LEU A 133 -9.62 17.02 10.19
CA LEU A 133 -10.91 17.67 10.38
C LEU A 133 -12.01 16.66 10.74
N PHE A 134 -12.09 15.55 9.97
CA PHE A 134 -13.05 14.48 10.22
C PHE A 134 -12.90 13.92 11.64
N PHE A 135 -11.68 13.64 12.08
CA PHE A 135 -11.41 13.10 13.40
C PHE A 135 -11.85 14.05 14.51
N ILE A 136 -11.52 15.34 14.40
CA ILE A 136 -11.92 16.34 15.40
C ILE A 136 -13.44 16.40 15.53
N VAL A 137 -14.17 16.51 14.40
CA VAL A 137 -15.64 16.56 14.40
C VAL A 137 -16.22 15.28 15.00
N TYR A 138 -15.67 14.12 14.64
CA TYR A 138 -16.10 12.83 15.17
C TYR A 138 -15.91 12.75 16.68
N VAL A 139 -14.73 13.10 17.19
CA VAL A 139 -14.40 13.07 18.62
C VAL A 139 -15.28 14.04 19.40
N VAL A 140 -15.50 15.26 18.90
CA VAL A 140 -16.41 16.23 19.54
C VAL A 140 -17.83 15.66 19.64
N GLY A 141 -18.33 15.03 18.57
CA GLY A 141 -19.65 14.38 18.57
C GLY A 141 -19.75 13.25 19.60
N VAL A 142 -18.76 12.35 19.63
CA VAL A 142 -18.73 11.22 20.57
C VAL A 142 -18.61 11.71 22.02
N LEU A 143 -17.72 12.67 22.31
CA LEU A 143 -17.56 13.24 23.64
C LEU A 143 -18.81 14.03 24.08
N SER A 144 -19.50 14.71 23.17
CA SER A 144 -20.78 15.36 23.47
C SER A 144 -21.83 14.35 23.91
N ALA A 145 -21.90 13.17 23.27
CA ALA A 145 -22.77 12.09 23.72
C ALA A 145 -22.40 11.56 25.12
N ARG A 146 -21.10 11.61 25.49
CA ARG A 146 -20.64 11.29 26.84
C ARG A 146 -21.10 12.32 27.87
N LEU A 147 -21.07 13.60 27.52
CA LEU A 147 -21.46 14.71 28.39
C LEU A 147 -22.96 14.75 28.69
N ILE A 148 -23.80 14.35 27.71
CA ILE A 148 -25.27 14.26 27.87
C ILE A 148 -25.67 12.91 28.51
N ASP A 149 -24.70 12.17 29.07
CA ASP A 149 -24.88 10.84 29.68
C ASP A 149 -25.58 9.81 28.78
N ASN A 150 -25.50 10.00 27.46
CA ASN A 150 -26.09 9.09 26.50
C ASN A 150 -25.16 7.90 26.21
N LYS A 151 -25.20 6.92 27.12
CA LYS A 151 -24.33 5.74 27.12
C LYS A 151 -24.40 4.93 25.82
N THR A 152 -25.56 4.86 25.17
CA THR A 152 -25.74 4.05 23.97
C THR A 152 -25.02 4.66 22.78
N TYR A 153 -25.25 5.94 22.49
CA TYR A 153 -24.60 6.63 21.38
C TYR A 153 -23.09 6.78 21.60
N TYR A 154 -22.64 7.02 22.84
CA TYR A 154 -21.22 7.05 23.16
C TYR A 154 -20.52 5.71 22.87
N LYS A 155 -21.13 4.58 23.25
CA LYS A 155 -20.58 3.24 22.93
C LYS A 155 -20.53 2.97 21.43
N ILE A 156 -21.58 3.35 20.70
CA ILE A 156 -21.61 3.23 19.24
C ILE A 156 -20.49 4.08 18.63
N GLY A 157 -20.25 5.28 19.15
CA GLY A 157 -19.14 6.15 18.74
C GLY A 157 -17.76 5.55 19.00
N LEU A 158 -17.52 5.01 20.21
CA LEU A 158 -16.25 4.34 20.50
C LEU A 158 -16.04 3.09 19.64
N LEU A 159 -17.10 2.31 19.41
CA LEU A 159 -17.05 1.15 18.53
C LEU A 159 -16.74 1.55 17.08
N GLY A 160 -17.40 2.60 16.58
CA GLY A 160 -17.15 3.14 15.24
C GLY A 160 -15.71 3.59 15.06
N LEU A 161 -15.12 4.26 16.07
CA LEU A 161 -13.72 4.67 16.03
C LEU A 161 -12.77 3.47 15.96
N ALA A 162 -13.04 2.41 16.73
CA ALA A 162 -12.20 1.22 16.70
C ALA A 162 -12.35 0.40 15.42
N ILE A 163 -13.54 0.36 14.84
CA ILE A 163 -13.77 -0.25 13.52
C ILE A 163 -13.00 0.53 12.45
N LEU A 164 -13.05 1.87 12.49
CA LEU A 164 -12.27 2.72 11.58
C LEU A 164 -10.78 2.46 11.73
N ALA A 165 -10.26 2.52 12.95
CA ALA A 165 -8.85 2.26 13.24
C ALA A 165 -8.40 0.86 12.79
N ALA A 166 -9.21 -0.18 13.07
CA ALA A 166 -8.93 -1.53 12.63
C ALA A 166 -8.93 -1.67 11.10
N GLY A 167 -9.88 -1.02 10.41
CA GLY A 167 -9.93 -0.98 8.95
C GLY A 167 -8.68 -0.33 8.35
N LEU A 168 -8.26 0.83 8.88
CA LEU A 168 -7.05 1.53 8.43
C LEU A 168 -5.78 0.71 8.65
N VAL A 169 -5.64 0.09 9.84
CA VAL A 169 -4.47 -0.75 10.16
C VAL A 169 -4.44 -1.97 9.25
N SER A 170 -5.58 -2.63 9.03
CA SER A 170 -5.67 -3.79 8.14
C SER A 170 -5.27 -3.41 6.72
N PHE A 171 -5.79 -2.30 6.20
CA PHE A 171 -5.49 -1.82 4.85
C PHE A 171 -4.01 -1.44 4.69
N LYS A 172 -3.45 -0.64 5.60
CA LYS A 172 -2.03 -0.24 5.55
C LYS A 172 -1.09 -1.43 5.70
N SER A 173 -1.47 -2.44 6.49
CA SER A 173 -0.69 -3.68 6.63
C SER A 173 -0.67 -4.48 5.32
N LEU A 174 -1.81 -4.55 4.63
CA LEU A 174 -1.93 -5.19 3.32
C LEU A 174 -1.04 -4.51 2.28
N GLN A 175 -1.13 -3.18 2.16
CA GLN A 175 -0.29 -2.39 1.27
C GLN A 175 1.21 -2.62 1.51
N LYS A 176 1.65 -2.65 2.77
CA LYS A 176 3.06 -2.94 3.10
C LYS A 176 3.47 -4.36 2.70
N ALA A 177 2.55 -5.32 2.83
CA ALA A 177 2.81 -6.70 2.46
C ALA A 177 2.89 -6.83 0.93
N GLU A 178 1.99 -6.18 0.17
CA GLU A 178 2.05 -6.11 -1.29
C GLU A 178 3.37 -5.50 -1.78
N ILE A 179 3.80 -4.36 -1.20
CA ILE A 179 5.09 -3.73 -1.52
C ILE A 179 6.25 -4.70 -1.26
N PHE A 180 6.21 -5.43 -0.15
CA PHE A 180 7.23 -6.43 0.16
C PHE A 180 7.24 -7.59 -0.84
N VAL A 181 6.07 -8.06 -1.27
CA VAL A 181 5.93 -9.10 -2.29
C VAL A 181 6.47 -8.61 -3.63
N ALA A 182 6.10 -7.41 -4.06
CA ALA A 182 6.60 -6.79 -5.29
C ALA A 182 8.13 -6.66 -5.24
N TYR A 183 8.67 -6.11 -4.15
CA TYR A 183 10.12 -6.03 -3.96
C TYR A 183 10.77 -7.42 -4.00
N SER A 184 10.16 -8.45 -3.40
CA SER A 184 10.71 -9.81 -3.41
C SER A 184 10.71 -10.46 -4.80
N MET A 185 9.72 -10.15 -5.64
CA MET A 185 9.64 -10.63 -7.03
C MET A 185 10.66 -9.96 -7.96
N PHE A 186 10.99 -8.69 -7.68
CA PHE A 186 11.92 -7.89 -8.48
C PHE A 186 13.28 -7.69 -7.83
N LYS A 187 13.50 -8.36 -6.69
CA LYS A 187 14.79 -8.30 -6.03
C LYS A 187 15.82 -8.83 -7.02
N PRO A 188 16.89 -8.06 -7.29
CA PRO A 188 17.91 -8.53 -8.21
C PRO A 188 18.54 -9.85 -7.75
N ASP A 189 18.73 -10.79 -8.67
CA ASP A 189 19.35 -12.10 -8.42
C ASP A 189 20.88 -12.03 -8.22
N PHE A 190 21.45 -10.84 -8.35
CA PHE A 190 22.87 -10.58 -8.20
C PHE A 190 23.22 -9.92 -6.88
N GLU A 191 24.50 -9.99 -6.51
CA GLU A 191 25.04 -9.31 -5.33
C GLU A 191 24.91 -7.79 -5.48
N GLN A 192 24.17 -7.16 -4.56
CA GLN A 192 23.93 -5.73 -4.58
C GLN A 192 25.19 -4.96 -4.17
N LYS A 193 25.54 -3.93 -4.93
CA LYS A 193 26.66 -3.04 -4.62
C LYS A 193 26.22 -1.89 -3.72
N ASP A 194 27.14 -1.26 -3.01
CA ASP A 194 26.84 0.02 -2.36
C ASP A 194 26.81 1.12 -3.44
N LEU A 195 25.62 1.66 -3.75
CA LEU A 195 25.43 2.74 -4.73
C LEU A 195 25.08 4.08 -4.06
N THR A 196 25.34 4.21 -2.76
CA THR A 196 24.93 5.37 -1.96
C THR A 196 25.90 6.54 -2.06
N ARG A 197 27.10 6.33 -2.64
CA ARG A 197 28.19 7.31 -2.68
C ARG A 197 28.01 8.34 -3.80
N TRP A 198 27.00 9.18 -3.64
CA TRP A 198 26.73 10.32 -4.52
C TRP A 198 27.28 11.62 -3.92
N ASN A 199 28.12 12.31 -4.68
CA ASN A 199 28.65 13.63 -4.36
C ASN A 199 27.91 14.69 -5.19
N TYR A 200 27.32 15.67 -4.52
CA TYR A 200 26.68 16.80 -5.18
C TYR A 200 27.60 18.03 -5.12
N ASN A 201 27.93 18.58 -6.28
CA ASN A 201 28.65 19.85 -6.38
C ASN A 201 27.62 20.96 -6.61
N GLU A 202 27.44 21.84 -5.62
CA GLU A 202 26.48 22.95 -5.68
C GLU A 202 26.83 23.99 -6.76
N GLU A 203 28.12 24.26 -7.01
CA GLU A 203 28.56 25.31 -7.94
C GLU A 203 28.18 24.98 -9.39
N ASN A 204 28.39 23.72 -9.78
CA ASN A 204 28.08 23.23 -11.13
C ASN A 204 26.74 22.50 -11.22
N ARG A 205 26.05 22.33 -10.07
CA ARG A 205 24.85 21.49 -9.91
C ARG A 205 25.01 20.08 -10.50
N THR A 206 26.17 19.48 -10.32
CA THR A 206 26.48 18.14 -10.86
C THR A 206 26.46 17.10 -9.75
N LEU A 207 25.74 16.01 -10.00
CA LEU A 207 25.76 14.78 -9.22
C LEU A 207 26.80 13.83 -9.80
N HIS A 208 27.71 13.37 -8.97
CA HIS A 208 28.74 12.41 -9.35
C HIS A 208 28.66 11.16 -8.46
N ASN A 209 28.77 9.99 -9.07
CA ASN A 209 28.92 8.72 -8.37
C ASN A 209 30.18 8.01 -8.87
N GLU A 210 31.14 7.84 -7.97
CA GLU A 210 32.46 7.25 -8.26
C GLU A 210 32.35 5.77 -8.66
N ASP A 211 31.51 5.00 -7.97
CA ASP A 211 31.34 3.56 -8.20
C ASP A 211 30.71 3.27 -9.58
N LEU A 212 29.82 4.16 -10.00
CA LEU A 212 29.20 4.14 -11.31
C LEU A 212 29.98 4.94 -12.34
N LYS A 213 31.05 5.67 -11.98
CA LYS A 213 31.73 6.64 -12.85
C LYS A 213 30.76 7.56 -13.59
N LEU A 214 29.66 7.92 -12.94
CA LEU A 214 28.49 8.55 -13.56
C LEU A 214 28.37 10.00 -13.09
N SER A 215 28.28 10.92 -14.04
CA SER A 215 28.09 12.35 -13.81
C SER A 215 26.80 12.82 -14.48
N ILE A 216 25.93 13.51 -13.74
CA ILE A 216 24.64 14.02 -14.21
C ILE A 216 24.48 15.46 -13.73
N LEU A 217 23.98 16.35 -14.61
CA LEU A 217 23.60 17.71 -14.23
C LEU A 217 22.15 17.71 -13.70
N LEU A 218 21.96 18.34 -12.54
CA LEU A 218 20.66 18.46 -11.86
C LEU A 218 20.07 19.86 -12.09
N PRO A 219 18.97 20.01 -12.85
CA PRO A 219 18.29 21.29 -13.04
C PRO A 219 17.80 21.90 -11.72
N GLU A 220 17.49 23.20 -11.72
CA GLU A 220 17.09 23.95 -10.51
C GLU A 220 15.87 23.38 -9.79
N GLU A 221 14.91 22.88 -10.55
CA GLU A 221 13.62 22.40 -10.06
C GLU A 221 13.64 20.93 -9.60
N PHE A 222 14.81 20.28 -9.62
CA PHE A 222 14.94 18.86 -9.34
C PHE A 222 15.78 18.58 -8.10
N TYR A 223 15.43 17.50 -7.43
CA TYR A 223 16.06 16.99 -6.22
C TYR A 223 16.51 15.55 -6.46
N PHE A 224 17.63 15.19 -5.83
CA PHE A 224 18.16 13.82 -5.89
C PHE A 224 17.88 13.06 -4.60
N HIS A 225 17.28 11.88 -4.76
CA HIS A 225 16.96 10.95 -3.69
C HIS A 225 17.95 9.79 -3.72
N ASN A 226 18.80 9.75 -2.70
CA ASN A 226 19.83 8.73 -2.54
C ASN A 226 19.19 7.36 -2.24
N PRO A 227 19.68 6.24 -2.82
CA PRO A 227 19.19 4.89 -2.56
C PRO A 227 19.01 4.51 -1.09
N GLN A 228 19.84 5.05 -0.19
CA GLN A 228 19.74 4.76 1.24
C GLN A 228 18.45 5.32 1.88
N ASN A 229 17.92 6.41 1.33
CA ASN A 229 16.74 7.12 1.84
C ASN A 229 15.41 6.62 1.22
N LEU A 230 15.50 5.75 0.21
CA LEU A 230 14.34 5.26 -0.53
C LEU A 230 13.61 4.11 0.19
N ASN A 231 12.29 4.10 0.06
CA ASN A 231 11.45 3.01 0.57
C ASN A 231 11.58 1.76 -0.32
N LEU A 232 11.10 0.61 0.16
CA LEU A 232 11.15 -0.64 -0.62
C LEU A 232 10.41 -0.55 -1.96
N GLU A 233 9.31 0.20 -1.99
CA GLU A 233 8.54 0.45 -3.20
C GLU A 233 9.39 1.16 -4.26
N ASP A 234 10.05 2.26 -3.89
CA ASP A 234 10.94 3.05 -4.76
C ASP A 234 12.14 2.23 -5.28
N LYS A 235 12.52 1.18 -4.55
CA LYS A 235 13.63 0.27 -4.90
C LYS A 235 13.22 -0.83 -5.87
N THR A 236 11.92 -1.00 -6.14
CA THR A 236 11.38 -2.08 -6.97
C THR A 236 11.55 -1.74 -8.45
N GLY A 237 12.14 -2.63 -9.25
CA GLY A 237 12.39 -2.35 -10.67
C GLY A 237 13.16 -3.45 -11.41
N ILE A 238 13.63 -3.11 -12.61
CA ILE A 238 14.37 -3.98 -13.54
C ILE A 238 15.84 -4.23 -13.14
N GLY A 239 16.27 -3.73 -11.98
CA GLY A 239 17.65 -3.79 -11.51
C GLY A 239 17.79 -3.22 -10.11
N GLN A 240 19.03 -2.99 -9.68
CA GLN A 240 19.28 -2.33 -8.40
C GLN A 240 19.11 -0.82 -8.56
N ILE A 241 18.30 -0.17 -7.73
CA ILE A 241 18.16 1.29 -7.77
C ILE A 241 19.49 1.99 -7.42
N ALA A 242 19.89 2.94 -8.24
CA ALA A 242 21.08 3.79 -8.07
C ALA A 242 20.72 5.21 -7.61
N GLY A 243 19.48 5.64 -7.80
CA GLY A 243 18.95 6.91 -7.29
C GLY A 243 17.70 7.34 -8.05
N ILE A 244 16.98 8.32 -7.50
CA ILE A 244 15.82 8.91 -8.15
C ILE A 244 15.98 10.43 -8.22
N ILE A 245 15.73 11.01 -9.38
CA ILE A 245 15.69 12.45 -9.60
C ILE A 245 14.21 12.83 -9.77
N SER A 246 13.67 13.71 -8.93
CA SER A 246 12.27 14.13 -9.01
C SER A 246 12.11 15.64 -8.77
N THR A 247 10.94 16.19 -9.08
CA THR A 247 10.62 17.61 -8.86
C THR A 247 10.22 17.96 -7.42
N SER A 248 10.30 17.00 -6.50
CA SER A 248 9.95 17.20 -5.10
C SER A 248 11.10 16.78 -4.20
N ASP A 249 11.36 17.58 -3.17
CA ASP A 249 12.37 17.31 -2.15
C ASP A 249 11.93 16.21 -1.17
N SER A 250 10.62 16.01 -1.02
CA SER A 250 10.05 15.02 -0.09
C SER A 250 9.50 13.76 -0.76
N ASP A 251 9.06 13.87 -2.02
CA ASP A 251 8.39 12.77 -2.75
C ASP A 251 9.24 12.33 -3.96
N PRO A 252 9.90 11.16 -3.90
CA PRO A 252 10.72 10.65 -4.99
C PRO A 252 9.91 10.28 -6.25
N ASN A 253 8.59 10.09 -6.13
CA ASN A 253 7.73 9.67 -7.25
C ASN A 253 6.98 10.84 -7.89
N ARG A 254 7.24 12.09 -7.47
CA ARG A 254 6.62 13.28 -8.05
C ARG A 254 7.11 13.52 -9.48
N TYR A 255 6.19 13.60 -10.43
CA TYR A 255 6.50 13.86 -11.83
C TYR A 255 6.97 15.30 -12.11
N PRO A 256 7.87 15.50 -13.10
CA PRO A 256 8.66 14.46 -13.75
C PRO A 256 9.64 13.74 -12.82
N ALA A 257 9.82 12.44 -13.03
CA ALA A 257 10.71 11.59 -12.24
C ALA A 257 11.61 10.73 -13.14
N VAL A 258 12.87 10.59 -12.76
CA VAL A 258 13.87 9.76 -13.44
C VAL A 258 14.46 8.79 -12.43
N ARG A 259 14.15 7.50 -12.56
CA ARG A 259 14.70 6.42 -11.72
C ARG A 259 15.87 5.77 -12.42
N ILE A 260 17.02 5.73 -11.76
CA ILE A 260 18.26 5.17 -12.32
C ILE A 260 18.46 3.76 -11.77
N PHE A 261 18.52 2.77 -12.65
CA PHE A 261 18.76 1.37 -12.30
C PHE A 261 20.12 0.89 -12.81
N PHE A 262 20.81 0.16 -11.95
CA PHE A 262 22.09 -0.48 -12.18
C PHE A 262 21.91 -1.99 -12.34
N ILE A 263 22.58 -2.55 -13.35
CA ILE A 263 22.65 -3.99 -13.62
C ILE A 263 24.12 -4.36 -13.79
N PRO A 264 24.68 -5.31 -13.00
CA PRO A 264 26.13 -5.53 -12.91
C PRO A 264 26.74 -6.26 -14.11
N PHE A 265 25.97 -6.45 -15.17
CA PHE A 265 26.42 -7.02 -16.43
C PHE A 265 25.93 -6.14 -17.58
N ARG A 266 26.67 -6.20 -18.68
CA ARG A 266 26.37 -5.45 -19.89
C ARG A 266 25.39 -6.22 -20.77
N PHE A 267 24.31 -5.57 -21.18
CA PHE A 267 23.47 -6.08 -22.26
C PHE A 267 24.07 -5.68 -23.60
N ASP A 268 24.41 -6.68 -24.40
CA ASP A 268 24.86 -6.47 -25.78
C ASP A 268 23.68 -6.44 -26.77
N ASP A 269 22.55 -7.05 -26.39
CA ASP A 269 21.29 -7.04 -27.16
C ASP A 269 20.19 -6.27 -26.40
N GLU A 270 19.64 -5.25 -27.05
CA GLU A 270 18.50 -4.46 -26.55
C GLU A 270 17.25 -5.32 -26.33
N SER A 271 17.11 -6.45 -27.04
CA SER A 271 15.93 -7.31 -26.98
C SER A 271 15.75 -8.01 -25.62
N GLU A 272 16.86 -8.39 -24.98
CA GLU A 272 16.85 -9.05 -23.67
C GLU A 272 16.42 -8.07 -22.57
N LEU A 273 16.96 -6.85 -22.61
CA LEU A 273 16.55 -5.78 -21.70
C LEU A 273 15.08 -5.41 -21.90
N LEU A 274 14.61 -5.31 -23.14
CA LEU A 274 13.21 -5.04 -23.44
C LEU A 274 12.28 -6.14 -22.91
N SER A 275 12.71 -7.40 -22.95
CA SER A 275 11.96 -8.54 -22.38
C SER A 275 11.82 -8.41 -20.85
N GLN A 276 12.89 -8.05 -20.14
CA GLN A 276 12.85 -7.79 -18.69
C GLN A 276 11.96 -6.59 -18.37
N PHE A 277 12.05 -5.52 -19.16
CA PHE A 277 11.20 -4.35 -19.01
C PHE A 277 9.72 -4.66 -19.23
N LYS A 278 9.38 -5.48 -20.24
CA LYS A 278 8.00 -5.93 -20.46
C LYS A 278 7.46 -6.74 -19.28
N LYS A 279 8.24 -7.66 -18.69
CA LYS A 279 7.81 -8.39 -17.48
C LYS A 279 7.53 -7.45 -16.31
N PHE A 280 8.35 -6.40 -16.17
CA PHE A 280 8.12 -5.37 -15.16
C PHE A 280 6.81 -4.60 -15.41
N LEU A 281 6.56 -4.20 -16.66
CA LEU A 281 5.32 -3.52 -17.06
C LEU A 281 4.07 -4.41 -16.92
N ASP A 282 4.14 -5.68 -17.28
CA ASP A 282 3.05 -6.65 -17.13
C ASP A 282 2.62 -6.79 -15.67
N LEU A 283 3.57 -6.76 -14.74
CA LEU A 283 3.30 -6.80 -13.31
C LEU A 283 2.72 -5.47 -12.78
N GLN A 284 3.17 -4.33 -13.29
CA GLN A 284 2.55 -3.03 -12.97
C GLN A 284 1.09 -2.96 -13.47
N LEU A 285 0.82 -3.49 -14.66
CA LEU A 285 -0.54 -3.64 -15.18
C LEU A 285 -1.40 -4.56 -14.30
N GLN A 286 -0.84 -5.70 -13.86
CA GLN A 286 -1.55 -6.63 -12.98
C GLN A 286 -1.89 -6.00 -11.62
N ARG A 287 -0.97 -5.22 -11.05
CA ARG A 287 -1.18 -4.48 -9.79
C ARG A 287 -2.15 -3.30 -9.95
N GLY A 288 -2.43 -2.88 -11.18
CA GLY A 288 -3.21 -1.67 -11.47
C GLY A 288 -2.45 -0.38 -11.21
N ASP A 289 -1.12 -0.45 -11.10
CA ASP A 289 -0.23 0.73 -11.06
C ASP A 289 -0.21 1.43 -12.43
N ILE A 290 -0.35 0.63 -13.51
CA ILE A 290 -0.61 1.09 -14.88
C ILE A 290 -2.02 0.60 -15.27
N GLN A 291 -2.82 1.43 -15.94
CA GLN A 291 -4.17 1.06 -16.35
C GLN A 291 -4.18 0.38 -17.71
N GLU A 292 -3.41 0.92 -18.66
CA GLU A 292 -3.29 0.36 -20.00
C GLU A 292 -1.94 0.74 -20.60
N LEU A 293 -1.23 -0.25 -21.14
CA LEU A 293 0.03 -0.01 -21.84
C LEU A 293 -0.27 0.23 -23.32
N ASN A 294 -0.22 1.50 -23.73
CA ASN A 294 -0.38 1.86 -25.13
C ASN A 294 0.98 2.05 -25.80
N GLU A 295 1.17 1.36 -26.92
CA GLU A 295 2.21 1.65 -27.93
C GLU A 295 3.63 1.69 -27.36
N LEU A 296 4.12 0.54 -26.85
CA LEU A 296 5.55 0.41 -26.50
C LEU A 296 6.41 0.45 -27.77
N GLU A 297 6.91 1.64 -28.10
CA GLU A 297 7.64 1.92 -29.33
C GLU A 297 9.03 2.49 -29.04
N ARG A 298 9.96 2.27 -29.96
CA ARG A 298 11.29 2.86 -29.92
C ARG A 298 11.22 4.28 -30.47
N GLU A 299 11.59 5.27 -29.67
CA GLU A 299 11.78 6.64 -30.15
C GLU A 299 13.20 6.82 -30.71
N VAL A 300 13.28 7.29 -31.96
CA VAL A 300 14.55 7.58 -32.63
C VAL A 300 14.86 9.06 -32.50
N PHE A 301 15.86 9.38 -31.70
CA PHE A 301 16.28 10.75 -31.46
C PHE A 301 17.61 11.06 -32.16
N GLU A 302 17.66 11.04 -33.49
CA GLU A 302 18.75 11.60 -34.36
C GLU A 302 20.12 11.84 -33.67
N ASP A 303 20.71 10.82 -33.03
CA ASP A 303 21.95 10.89 -32.22
C ASP A 303 22.04 11.98 -31.13
N ARG A 304 20.91 12.59 -30.70
CA ARG A 304 20.88 13.62 -29.63
C ARG A 304 21.23 13.08 -28.25
N TYR A 305 20.99 11.79 -28.03
CA TYR A 305 21.23 11.13 -26.75
C TYR A 305 22.20 9.96 -26.94
N TYR A 306 23.04 9.71 -25.94
CA TYR A 306 23.94 8.56 -25.88
C TYR A 306 23.19 7.27 -25.52
N GLY A 307 22.01 7.02 -26.10
CA GLY A 307 21.16 5.89 -25.69
C GLY A 307 19.96 5.63 -26.58
N THR A 308 19.27 4.53 -26.28
CA THR A 308 18.03 4.11 -26.95
C THR A 308 16.86 4.33 -26.00
N PHE A 309 15.77 4.91 -26.51
CA PHE A 309 14.58 5.18 -25.71
C PHE A 309 13.38 4.36 -26.18
N TRP A 310 12.68 3.75 -25.23
CA TRP A 310 11.45 3.01 -25.44
C TRP A 310 10.34 3.67 -24.64
N THR A 311 9.29 4.14 -25.30
CA THR A 311 8.18 4.85 -24.66
C THR A 311 6.90 4.07 -24.74
N PHE A 312 6.07 4.22 -23.72
CA PHE A 312 4.67 3.85 -23.76
C PHE A 312 3.84 4.96 -23.09
N TYR A 313 2.54 4.91 -23.29
CA TYR A 313 1.61 5.87 -22.72
C TYR A 313 0.62 5.16 -21.81
N ASP A 314 0.49 5.63 -20.57
CA ASP A 314 -0.53 5.17 -19.62
C ASP A 314 -1.72 6.15 -19.58
N VAL A 315 -2.90 5.59 -19.33
CA VAL A 315 -4.20 6.28 -19.32
C VAL A 315 -4.60 6.77 -17.91
N LEU A 316 -3.83 6.43 -16.88
CA LEU A 316 -4.13 6.76 -15.48
C LEU A 316 -4.05 8.29 -15.18
N ARG A 317 -5.20 8.96 -15.30
CA ARG A 317 -5.70 10.23 -14.68
C ARG A 317 -4.72 11.40 -14.40
N PRO A 318 -4.98 12.64 -14.86
CA PRO A 318 -5.93 13.13 -15.87
C PRO A 318 -5.23 13.58 -17.18
N ARG A 319 -4.00 13.17 -17.43
CA ARG A 319 -3.27 13.41 -18.70
C ARG A 319 -2.51 12.13 -19.01
N TYR A 320 -2.41 11.77 -20.29
CA TYR A 320 -1.42 10.77 -20.72
C TYR A 320 -0.10 11.11 -20.03
N ALA A 321 0.46 10.15 -19.29
CA ALA A 321 1.82 10.25 -18.81
C ALA A 321 2.70 9.54 -19.83
N LYS A 322 3.71 10.25 -20.33
CA LYS A 322 4.72 9.65 -21.18
C LYS A 322 5.70 8.97 -20.24
N THR A 323 5.73 7.65 -20.27
CA THR A 323 6.71 6.87 -19.52
C THR A 323 7.62 6.15 -20.49
N GLY A 324 8.89 6.03 -20.16
CA GLY A 324 9.81 5.28 -20.99
C GLY A 324 11.04 4.78 -20.29
N MET A 325 11.68 3.81 -20.93
CA MET A 325 12.97 3.28 -20.56
C MET A 325 14.03 3.87 -21.48
N PHE A 326 14.96 4.63 -20.89
CA PHE A 326 16.19 5.06 -21.53
C PHE A 326 17.33 4.10 -21.16
N PHE A 327 17.80 3.38 -22.17
CA PHE A 327 18.99 2.56 -22.05
C PHE A 327 20.20 3.38 -22.50
N LEU A 328 21.15 3.60 -21.59
CA LEU A 328 22.37 4.33 -21.90
C LEU A 328 23.29 3.41 -22.72
N ALA A 329 23.39 3.68 -24.01
CA ALA A 329 24.12 2.86 -24.96
C ALA A 329 25.59 3.33 -25.07
N LYS A 330 26.49 2.40 -25.41
CA LYS A 330 27.88 2.70 -25.82
C LYS A 330 28.78 3.31 -24.74
N HIS A 331 28.86 2.70 -23.55
CA HIS A 331 29.97 2.93 -22.61
C HIS A 331 30.89 1.69 -22.49
N LYS A 332 32.12 1.88 -22.01
CA LYS A 332 33.11 0.78 -21.88
C LYS A 332 32.99 -0.03 -20.58
N GLN A 333 32.22 0.47 -19.61
CA GLN A 333 32.08 -0.19 -18.30
C GLN A 333 31.35 -1.54 -18.41
N PRO A 334 31.65 -2.51 -17.52
CA PRO A 334 31.12 -3.88 -17.59
C PRO A 334 29.70 -4.03 -17.01
N TYR A 335 28.95 -2.94 -16.89
CA TYR A 335 27.60 -2.91 -16.33
C TYR A 335 26.63 -2.25 -17.31
N SER A 336 25.34 -2.25 -17.00
CA SER A 336 24.31 -1.49 -17.74
C SER A 336 23.62 -0.49 -16.82
N LEU A 337 23.31 0.69 -17.36
CA LEU A 337 22.47 1.69 -16.70
C LEU A 337 21.19 1.90 -17.48
N VAL A 338 20.08 1.86 -16.75
CA VAL A 338 18.74 2.02 -17.32
C VAL A 338 17.99 3.07 -16.54
N PHE A 339 17.44 4.05 -17.23
CA PHE A 339 16.70 5.15 -16.64
C PHE A 339 15.23 4.95 -16.98
N ILE A 340 14.37 4.81 -15.97
CA ILE A 340 12.92 4.86 -16.17
C ILE A 340 12.48 6.30 -15.95
N ILE A 341 11.85 6.87 -16.96
CA ILE A 341 11.47 8.29 -17.02
C ILE A 341 9.96 8.35 -17.04
N ASP A 342 9.37 9.10 -16.11
CA ASP A 342 7.95 9.40 -16.08
C ASP A 342 7.72 10.91 -16.19
N GLU A 343 6.92 11.32 -17.16
CA GLU A 343 6.62 12.72 -17.45
C GLU A 343 5.12 12.98 -17.60
N SER A 344 4.68 14.19 -17.26
CA SER A 344 3.27 14.60 -17.41
C SER A 344 2.99 15.14 -18.83
N LEU A 345 3.31 14.32 -19.84
CA LEU A 345 3.28 14.72 -21.25
C LEU A 345 2.21 14.00 -22.06
N ILE A 346 1.47 14.80 -22.83
CA ILE A 346 0.54 14.29 -23.84
C ILE A 346 1.33 13.56 -24.94
N LYS A 347 0.73 12.48 -25.47
CA LYS A 347 1.25 11.70 -26.59
C LYS A 347 1.80 12.54 -27.74
N GLY A 348 2.96 12.15 -28.25
CA GLY A 348 3.62 12.81 -29.39
C GLY A 348 4.33 14.12 -29.05
N ARG A 349 4.42 14.50 -27.77
CA ARG A 349 5.24 15.63 -27.31
C ARG A 349 6.69 15.19 -27.08
N ARG A 350 7.62 16.14 -27.29
CA ARG A 350 9.01 16.00 -26.88
C ARG A 350 9.10 16.01 -25.35
N HIS A 351 10.19 15.45 -24.83
CA HIS A 351 10.54 15.48 -23.42
C HIS A 351 10.50 16.91 -22.87
N GLU A 352 10.20 17.03 -21.57
CA GLU A 352 10.27 18.31 -20.88
C GLU A 352 11.73 18.81 -20.92
N GLU A 353 11.95 20.12 -21.11
CA GLU A 353 13.29 20.68 -21.31
C GLU A 353 14.25 20.33 -20.17
N SER A 354 13.74 20.25 -18.95
CA SER A 354 14.49 19.83 -17.77
C SER A 354 14.94 18.37 -17.84
N VAL A 355 14.08 17.47 -18.31
CA VAL A 355 14.41 16.05 -18.54
C VAL A 355 15.41 15.91 -19.68
N GLU A 356 15.25 16.65 -20.78
CA GLU A 356 16.23 16.67 -21.88
C GLU A 356 17.62 17.11 -21.40
N LYS A 357 17.69 18.14 -20.53
CA LYS A 357 18.95 18.59 -19.90
C LYS A 357 19.59 17.49 -19.05
N ILE A 358 18.80 16.76 -18.26
CA ILE A 358 19.30 15.62 -17.47
C ILE A 358 19.89 14.57 -18.41
N LEU A 359 19.13 14.11 -19.41
CA LEU A 359 19.54 13.03 -20.31
C LEU A 359 20.75 13.38 -21.18
N THR A 360 20.83 14.62 -21.67
CA THR A 360 22.00 15.09 -22.45
C THR A 360 23.24 15.30 -21.59
N SER A 361 23.09 15.52 -20.29
CA SER A 361 24.21 15.72 -19.36
C SER A 361 24.87 14.44 -18.87
N VAL A 362 24.23 13.28 -19.09
CA VAL A 362 24.73 11.98 -18.62
C VAL A 362 26.10 11.69 -19.23
N LYS A 363 27.12 11.64 -18.39
CA LYS A 363 28.49 11.28 -18.77
C LYS A 363 28.96 10.10 -17.95
N ILE A 364 29.55 9.11 -18.62
CA ILE A 364 30.29 8.03 -17.97
C ILE A 364 31.78 8.29 -18.20
N GLU A 365 32.54 8.38 -17.12
CA GLU A 365 33.99 8.47 -17.19
C GLU A 365 34.57 7.10 -17.60
N GLU A 366 35.54 7.09 -18.53
CA GLU A 366 36.12 5.85 -19.07
C GLU A 366 36.99 5.10 -18.04
#